data_AF-A0A1C6P0G5-F1
#
_entry.id   AF-A0A1C6P0G5-F1
#
_cell.length_a   1.000
_cell.length_b   1.000
_cell.length_c   1.000
_cell.angle_alpha   90.00
_cell.angle_beta   90.00
_cell.angle_gamma   90.00
#
_symmetry.space_group_name_H-M   'P 1'
#
loop_
_entity.id
_entity.type
_entity.pdbx_description
1 polymer ?
#
loop_
_entity_poly.entity_id
_entity_poly.type
_entity_poly.pdbx_seq_one_letter_code
_entity_poly.pdbx_strand_id
1 'polypeptide(L)'
;MAMSYKVRFWEIRERTGRQKGFEVRWTVSGREKSESFRTKGLAESRRAKLMTAARHGEPFDPRSGLPASELRALKQGTTWYTLAREYTEQRWDRTPGNTRRTLADAFATITPALVEPGAVYPHPHILRRALYSWAFNKNSWKAEPTKEWQEALDWLQRNSLPVSELEDPDTLRRALDALCRKLDGTAAAAKTVKRKKAAVNEVFGVAVERGYFTHNPLNGLRWTAPEVADEVDPDCVPNPAQVARLLEAVRELPGRGAHLYAFFGCMYYAAMRPAEVIHLRKAQCRLPSTGWGLLNLKGGIVTAGKEWTDDGSVHEVHSLKRRAAKAQGREVMTLGAWASALSCVVRS
;
A
#
# COMPACT_ATOMS: atom_id res chain seq x y z
N MET A 1 6.10 -14.60 -20.44
CA MET A 1 6.37 -15.96 -20.96
C MET A 1 5.40 -16.21 -22.09
N ALA A 2 5.84 -16.80 -23.20
CA ALA A 2 4.95 -17.11 -24.31
C ALA A 2 4.00 -18.28 -23.94
N MET A 3 2.79 -18.25 -24.49
CA MET A 3 1.85 -19.37 -24.42
C MET A 3 2.43 -20.58 -25.20
N SER A 4 1.97 -21.80 -24.89
CA SER A 4 2.52 -23.04 -25.44
C SER A 4 1.46 -24.01 -25.94
N TYR A 5 1.72 -24.60 -27.10
CA TYR A 5 0.93 -25.69 -27.66
C TYR A 5 1.44 -27.08 -27.22
N LYS A 6 2.57 -27.14 -26.52
CA LYS A 6 3.17 -28.41 -26.06
C LYS A 6 2.47 -28.86 -24.78
N VAL A 7 1.36 -29.57 -24.95
CA VAL A 7 0.53 -30.08 -23.85
C VAL A 7 0.43 -31.60 -23.92
N ARG A 8 0.58 -32.29 -22.78
CA ARG A 8 0.33 -33.74 -22.68
C ARG A 8 -0.57 -34.04 -21.50
N PHE A 9 -1.60 -34.85 -21.72
CA PHE A 9 -2.56 -35.26 -20.71
C PHE A 9 -2.30 -36.70 -20.29
N TRP A 10 -2.26 -36.96 -18.99
CA TRP A 10 -2.13 -38.31 -18.45
C TRP A 10 -3.50 -38.93 -18.16
N GLU A 11 -3.52 -40.23 -17.90
CA GLU A 11 -4.69 -40.88 -17.30
C GLU A 11 -4.96 -40.35 -15.90
N ILE A 12 -6.24 -40.38 -15.52
CA ILE A 12 -6.71 -39.96 -14.20
C ILE A 12 -6.09 -40.90 -13.17
N ARG A 13 -5.33 -40.34 -12.23
CA ARG A 13 -4.74 -41.10 -11.14
C ARG A 13 -5.73 -41.22 -10.00
N GLU A 14 -6.01 -42.44 -9.58
CA GLU A 14 -6.80 -42.71 -8.38
C GLU A 14 -5.89 -42.79 -7.15
N ARG A 15 -6.29 -42.09 -6.09
CA ARG A 15 -5.57 -41.99 -4.81
C ARG A 15 -6.49 -42.46 -3.70
N THR A 16 -6.26 -43.68 -3.24
CA THR A 16 -7.01 -44.28 -2.14
C THR A 16 -6.83 -43.48 -0.85
N GLY A 17 -7.90 -43.40 -0.04
CA GLY A 17 -7.89 -42.71 1.25
C GLY A 17 -7.88 -41.17 1.19
N ARG A 18 -8.14 -40.55 0.03
CA ARG A 18 -8.23 -39.08 -0.11
C ARG A 18 -9.64 -38.65 -0.46
N GLN A 19 -10.14 -37.58 0.19
CA GLN A 19 -11.45 -36.99 -0.09
C GLN A 19 -11.63 -36.55 -1.56
N LYS A 20 -10.54 -36.08 -2.18
CA LYS A 20 -10.43 -35.79 -3.62
C LYS A 20 -9.49 -36.80 -4.27
N GLY A 21 -9.94 -38.05 -4.38
CA GLY A 21 -9.12 -39.18 -4.81
C GLY A 21 -8.78 -39.23 -6.30
N PHE A 22 -9.50 -38.50 -7.16
CA PHE A 22 -9.31 -38.57 -8.61
C PHE A 22 -8.53 -37.36 -9.12
N GLU A 23 -7.33 -37.59 -9.61
CA GLU A 23 -6.42 -36.52 -10.00
C GLU A 23 -6.19 -36.48 -11.51
N VAL A 24 -6.53 -35.35 -12.12
CA VAL A 24 -6.20 -35.01 -13.50
C VAL A 24 -4.79 -34.46 -13.51
N ARG A 25 -3.92 -35.01 -14.37
CA ARG A 25 -2.53 -34.55 -14.51
C ARG A 25 -2.22 -34.22 -15.96
N TRP A 26 -1.53 -33.13 -16.19
CA TRP A 26 -1.07 -32.72 -17.51
C TRP A 26 0.24 -31.95 -17.42
N THR A 27 0.93 -31.83 -18.54
CA THR A 27 2.13 -30.99 -18.65
C THR A 27 1.90 -29.89 -19.67
N VAL A 28 2.44 -28.69 -19.41
CA VAL A 28 2.51 -27.58 -20.36
C VAL A 28 3.96 -27.15 -20.47
N SER A 29 4.57 -27.30 -21.65
CA SER A 29 6.01 -27.07 -21.85
C SER A 29 6.89 -27.80 -20.81
N GLY A 30 6.56 -29.05 -20.49
CA GLY A 30 7.30 -29.86 -19.51
C GLY A 30 7.06 -29.52 -18.04
N ARG A 31 6.21 -28.53 -17.72
CA ARG A 31 5.80 -28.24 -16.34
C ARG A 31 4.57 -29.05 -15.98
N GLU A 32 4.69 -29.91 -14.98
CA GLU A 32 3.57 -30.69 -14.46
C GLU A 32 2.53 -29.82 -13.75
N LYS A 33 1.27 -30.21 -13.96
CA LYS A 33 0.07 -29.60 -13.41
C LYS A 33 -0.86 -30.71 -12.97
N SER A 34 -1.54 -30.51 -11.85
CA SER A 34 -2.57 -31.43 -11.40
C SER A 34 -3.74 -30.75 -10.74
N GLU A 35 -4.90 -31.37 -10.85
CA GLU A 35 -6.14 -30.92 -10.23
C GLU A 35 -6.90 -32.15 -9.71
N SER A 36 -7.33 -32.12 -8.45
CA SER A 36 -7.94 -33.27 -7.77
C SER A 36 -9.44 -33.07 -7.54
N PHE A 37 -10.22 -34.12 -7.76
CA PHE A 37 -11.68 -34.14 -7.72
C PHE A 37 -12.22 -35.26 -6.82
N ARG A 38 -13.44 -35.06 -6.32
CA ARG A 38 -14.14 -36.03 -5.45
C ARG A 38 -14.61 -37.28 -6.18
N THR A 39 -14.97 -37.15 -7.45
CA THR A 39 -15.52 -38.24 -8.26
C THR A 39 -14.77 -38.37 -9.57
N LYS A 40 -14.73 -39.60 -10.12
CA LYS A 40 -14.09 -39.89 -11.41
C LYS A 40 -14.73 -39.07 -12.55
N GLY A 41 -16.06 -38.98 -12.58
CA GLY A 41 -16.77 -38.21 -13.61
C GLY A 41 -16.42 -36.71 -13.64
N LEU A 42 -16.17 -36.07 -12.49
CA LEU A 42 -15.70 -34.68 -12.45
C LEU A 42 -14.28 -34.54 -13.03
N ALA A 43 -13.38 -35.47 -12.69
CA ALA A 43 -12.04 -35.51 -13.24
C ALA A 43 -12.06 -35.78 -14.76
N GLU A 44 -12.91 -36.69 -15.24
CA GLU A 44 -13.11 -36.96 -16.67
C GLU A 44 -13.65 -35.74 -17.41
N SER A 45 -14.66 -35.06 -16.86
CA SER A 45 -15.19 -33.83 -17.44
C SER A 45 -14.12 -32.74 -17.54
N ARG A 46 -13.32 -32.52 -16.49
CA ARG A 46 -12.22 -31.55 -16.51
C ARG A 46 -11.16 -31.92 -17.55
N ARG A 47 -10.71 -33.17 -17.55
CA ARG A 47 -9.72 -33.68 -18.52
C ARG A 47 -10.23 -33.52 -19.95
N ALA A 48 -11.50 -33.83 -20.20
CA ALA A 48 -12.14 -33.66 -21.51
C ALA A 48 -12.14 -32.20 -21.94
N LYS A 49 -12.51 -31.26 -21.07
CA LYS A 49 -12.46 -29.81 -21.37
C LYS A 49 -11.06 -29.35 -21.78
N LEU A 50 -10.02 -29.75 -21.03
CA LEU A 50 -8.64 -29.40 -21.35
C LEU A 50 -8.18 -30.03 -22.67
N MET A 51 -8.55 -31.30 -22.92
CA MET A 51 -8.25 -31.96 -24.20
C MET A 51 -8.95 -31.28 -25.38
N THR A 52 -10.22 -30.87 -25.21
CA THR A 52 -10.98 -30.15 -26.22
C THR A 52 -10.33 -28.81 -26.56
N ALA A 53 -9.91 -28.03 -25.56
CA ALA A 53 -9.16 -26.79 -25.79
C ALA A 53 -7.87 -27.03 -26.60
N ALA A 54 -7.08 -28.04 -26.23
CA ALA A 54 -5.87 -28.39 -26.98
C ALA A 54 -6.18 -28.86 -28.42
N ARG A 55 -7.25 -29.63 -28.62
CA ARG A 55 -7.71 -30.08 -29.96
C ARG A 55 -8.17 -28.93 -30.84
N HIS A 56 -8.77 -27.89 -30.27
CA HIS A 56 -9.13 -26.67 -30.99
C HIS A 56 -7.92 -25.76 -31.31
N GLY A 57 -6.70 -26.22 -31.06
CA GLY A 57 -5.50 -25.43 -31.32
C GLY A 57 -5.36 -24.25 -30.37
N GLU A 58 -5.86 -24.37 -29.15
CA GLU A 58 -5.74 -23.31 -28.15
C GLU A 58 -4.40 -23.44 -27.40
N PRO A 59 -3.63 -22.34 -27.24
CA PRO A 59 -2.38 -22.41 -26.50
C PRO A 59 -2.63 -22.33 -24.98
N PHE A 60 -1.73 -22.91 -24.20
CA PHE A 60 -1.80 -23.00 -22.74
C PHE A 60 -0.72 -22.14 -22.10
N ASP A 61 -1.02 -21.52 -20.95
CA ASP A 61 -0.01 -20.79 -20.19
C ASP A 61 0.87 -21.76 -19.38
N PRO A 62 2.20 -21.78 -19.56
CA PRO A 62 3.08 -22.69 -18.81
C PRO A 62 3.09 -22.45 -17.30
N ARG A 63 2.69 -21.26 -16.82
CA ARG A 63 2.68 -20.95 -15.38
C ARG A 63 1.45 -21.50 -14.69
N SER A 64 0.26 -21.22 -15.19
CA SER A 64 -1.02 -21.68 -14.63
C SER A 64 -1.37 -23.09 -15.07
N GLY A 65 -0.98 -23.49 -16.28
CA GLY A 65 -1.41 -24.73 -16.91
C GLY A 65 -2.78 -24.63 -17.59
N LEU A 66 -3.37 -23.45 -17.68
CA LEU A 66 -4.72 -23.26 -18.21
C LEU A 66 -4.71 -22.89 -19.70
N PRO A 67 -5.77 -23.26 -20.45
CA PRO A 67 -6.01 -22.74 -21.80
C PRO A 67 -6.15 -21.20 -21.81
N ALA A 68 -5.79 -20.56 -22.93
CA ALA A 68 -5.87 -19.11 -23.12
C ALA A 68 -7.27 -18.50 -22.85
N SER A 69 -8.33 -19.18 -23.24
CA SER A 69 -9.75 -18.84 -23.10
C SER A 69 -10.17 -18.88 -21.64
N GLU A 70 -9.78 -19.92 -20.91
CA GLU A 70 -10.04 -20.04 -19.46
C GLU A 70 -9.27 -18.96 -18.69
N LEU A 71 -8.01 -18.72 -19.05
CA LEU A 71 -7.23 -17.63 -18.48
C LEU A 71 -7.87 -16.27 -18.78
N ARG A 72 -8.40 -16.07 -19.99
CA ARG A 72 -9.12 -14.86 -20.38
C ARG A 72 -10.41 -14.69 -19.56
N ALA A 73 -11.19 -15.75 -19.40
CA ALA A 73 -12.42 -15.74 -18.61
C ALA A 73 -12.14 -15.42 -17.13
N LEU A 74 -11.10 -16.00 -16.54
CA LEU A 74 -10.66 -15.68 -15.18
C LEU A 74 -10.28 -14.20 -15.04
N LYS A 75 -9.54 -13.67 -16.02
CA LYS A 75 -9.16 -12.25 -16.03
C LYS A 75 -10.37 -11.33 -16.16
N GLN A 76 -11.32 -11.68 -17.03
CA GLN A 76 -12.58 -10.95 -17.20
C GLN A 76 -13.47 -11.00 -15.96
N GLY A 77 -13.41 -12.08 -15.16
CA GLY A 77 -14.17 -12.18 -13.91
C GLY A 77 -13.49 -11.52 -12.70
N THR A 78 -12.22 -11.11 -12.80
CA THR A 78 -11.51 -10.48 -11.69
C THR A 78 -11.97 -9.05 -11.51
N THR A 79 -12.48 -8.70 -10.33
CA THR A 79 -12.95 -7.35 -10.03
C THR A 79 -11.83 -6.45 -9.52
N TRP A 80 -12.03 -5.13 -9.60
CA TRP A 80 -11.13 -4.15 -8.98
C TRP A 80 -10.89 -4.47 -7.50
N TYR A 81 -11.96 -4.77 -6.75
CA TYR A 81 -11.85 -5.06 -5.32
C TYR A 81 -10.94 -6.26 -5.05
N THR A 82 -11.10 -7.35 -5.81
CA THR A 82 -10.24 -8.53 -5.71
C THR A 82 -8.78 -8.18 -6.02
N LEU A 83 -8.53 -7.49 -7.15
CA LEU A 83 -7.17 -7.11 -7.54
C LEU A 83 -6.49 -6.20 -6.50
N ALA A 84 -7.21 -5.22 -5.95
CA ALA A 84 -6.67 -4.30 -4.94
C ALA A 84 -6.37 -5.01 -3.60
N ARG A 85 -7.17 -6.01 -3.21
CA ARG A 85 -6.86 -6.84 -2.04
C ARG A 85 -5.63 -7.71 -2.25
N GLU A 86 -5.52 -8.38 -3.39
CA GLU A 86 -4.33 -9.17 -3.74
C GLU A 86 -3.06 -8.31 -3.79
N TYR A 87 -3.17 -7.10 -4.35
CA TYR A 87 -2.08 -6.13 -4.37
C TYR A 87 -1.64 -5.75 -2.95
N THR A 88 -2.62 -5.49 -2.07
CA THR A 88 -2.37 -5.18 -0.65
C THR A 88 -1.64 -6.34 0.04
N GLU A 89 -2.11 -7.57 -0.13
CA GLU A 89 -1.50 -8.77 0.44
C GLU A 89 -0.05 -8.96 -0.01
N GLN A 90 0.18 -8.89 -1.33
CA GLN A 90 1.47 -9.14 -1.95
C GLN A 90 2.54 -8.15 -1.50
N ARG A 91 2.16 -6.89 -1.26
CA ARG A 91 3.11 -5.82 -0.92
C ARG A 91 3.26 -5.62 0.59
N TRP A 92 2.35 -6.13 1.41
CA TRP A 92 2.23 -5.78 2.84
C TRP A 92 3.56 -5.86 3.59
N ASP A 93 4.20 -7.04 3.56
CA ASP A 93 5.33 -7.38 4.43
C ASP A 93 6.60 -6.55 4.12
N ARG A 94 6.68 -5.95 2.93
CA ARG A 94 7.78 -5.06 2.51
C ARG A 94 7.41 -3.58 2.47
N THR A 95 6.20 -3.23 2.91
CA THR A 95 5.68 -1.85 2.85
C THR A 95 5.69 -1.24 4.25
N PRO A 96 6.32 -0.08 4.46
CA PRO A 96 6.27 0.62 5.76
C PRO A 96 4.84 0.98 6.17
N GLY A 97 4.56 1.04 7.48
CA GLY A 97 3.21 1.21 8.02
C GLY A 97 2.49 2.47 7.53
N ASN A 98 3.19 3.60 7.45
CA ASN A 98 2.62 4.84 6.90
C ASN A 98 2.28 4.75 5.41
N THR A 99 3.04 3.95 4.65
CA THR A 99 2.74 3.67 3.25
C THR A 99 1.53 2.75 3.15
N ARG A 100 1.41 1.72 4.01
CA ARG A 100 0.21 0.86 4.10
C ARG A 100 -1.05 1.69 4.33
N ARG A 101 -1.02 2.62 5.30
CA ARG A 101 -2.12 3.59 5.55
C ARG A 101 -2.48 4.41 4.32
N THR A 102 -1.46 4.89 3.61
CA THR A 102 -1.66 5.72 2.42
C THR A 102 -2.32 4.92 1.29
N LEU A 103 -1.89 3.67 1.07
CA LEU A 103 -2.50 2.76 0.10
C LEU A 103 -3.94 2.45 0.49
N ALA A 104 -4.19 2.06 1.74
CA ALA A 104 -5.52 1.74 2.22
C ALA A 104 -6.48 2.94 2.13
N ASP A 105 -6.01 4.16 2.44
CA ASP A 105 -6.81 5.38 2.28
C ASP A 105 -7.18 5.63 0.82
N ALA A 106 -6.25 5.45 -0.10
CA ALA A 106 -6.50 5.59 -1.54
C ALA A 106 -7.51 4.53 -2.02
N PHE A 107 -7.29 3.26 -1.69
CA PHE A 107 -8.15 2.15 -2.12
C PHE A 107 -9.55 2.24 -1.51
N ALA A 108 -9.66 2.58 -0.22
CA ALA A 108 -10.96 2.78 0.41
C ALA A 108 -11.73 3.99 -0.15
N THR A 109 -11.04 4.95 -0.76
CA THR A 109 -11.67 6.11 -1.41
C THR A 109 -12.16 5.77 -2.82
N ILE A 110 -11.35 5.11 -3.64
CA ILE A 110 -11.69 4.84 -5.05
C ILE A 110 -12.64 3.66 -5.22
N THR A 111 -12.55 2.64 -4.37
CA THR A 111 -13.27 1.38 -4.56
C THR A 111 -14.80 1.54 -4.59
N PRO A 112 -15.45 2.38 -3.76
CA PRO A 112 -16.89 2.63 -3.87
C PRO A 112 -17.31 3.28 -5.19
N ALA A 113 -16.39 3.92 -5.93
CA ALA A 113 -16.67 4.48 -7.26
C ALA A 113 -16.46 3.47 -8.39
N LEU A 114 -16.01 2.25 -8.08
CA LEU A 114 -15.76 1.17 -9.03
C LEU A 114 -16.77 0.03 -8.85
N VAL A 115 -18.03 0.43 -8.70
CA VAL A 115 -19.19 -0.47 -8.67
C VAL A 115 -20.07 -0.24 -9.90
N GLU A 116 -20.97 -1.19 -10.15
CA GLU A 116 -21.99 -1.14 -11.20
C GLU A 116 -22.75 0.21 -11.18
N PRO A 117 -23.07 0.80 -12.34
CA PRO A 117 -23.85 2.03 -12.41
C PRO A 117 -25.18 1.92 -11.64
N GLY A 118 -25.47 2.90 -10.78
CA GLY A 118 -26.68 2.92 -9.96
C GLY A 118 -26.58 2.10 -8.65
N ALA A 119 -25.56 1.27 -8.47
CA ALA A 119 -25.33 0.58 -7.21
C ALA A 119 -24.84 1.57 -6.14
N VAL A 120 -25.63 1.74 -5.08
CA VAL A 120 -25.30 2.61 -3.94
C VAL A 120 -25.44 1.82 -2.65
N TYR A 121 -24.39 1.81 -1.83
CA TYR A 121 -24.48 1.25 -0.49
C TYR A 121 -25.12 2.27 0.46
N PRO A 122 -26.18 1.92 1.21
CA PRO A 122 -26.90 2.88 2.06
C PRO A 122 -26.05 3.56 3.14
N HIS A 123 -24.97 2.91 3.58
CA HIS A 123 -24.13 3.41 4.67
C HIS A 123 -22.68 3.63 4.24
N PRO A 124 -22.37 4.72 3.51
CA PRO A 124 -21.05 4.94 2.90
C PRO A 124 -19.90 5.00 3.94
N HIS A 125 -20.18 5.48 5.15
CA HIS A 125 -19.19 5.51 6.23
C HIS A 125 -18.80 4.11 6.73
N ILE A 126 -19.77 3.19 6.80
CA ILE A 126 -19.54 1.79 7.18
C ILE A 126 -18.68 1.12 6.11
N LEU A 127 -19.09 1.23 4.84
CA LEU A 127 -18.34 0.65 3.72
C LEU A 127 -16.90 1.15 3.69
N ARG A 128 -16.71 2.47 3.84
CA ARG A 128 -15.37 3.06 3.88
C ARG A 128 -14.53 2.55 5.06
N ARG A 129 -15.12 2.41 6.26
CA ARG A 129 -14.41 1.89 7.44
C ARG A 129 -14.04 0.43 7.24
N ALA A 130 -14.96 -0.40 6.75
CA ALA A 130 -14.71 -1.80 6.43
C ALA A 130 -13.57 -1.94 5.41
N LEU A 131 -13.56 -1.10 4.37
CA LEU A 131 -12.49 -1.07 3.38
C LEU A 131 -11.13 -0.65 3.97
N TYR A 132 -11.09 0.48 4.68
CA TYR A 132 -9.84 1.04 5.20
C TYR A 132 -9.25 0.22 6.34
N SER A 133 -10.08 -0.17 7.31
CA SER A 133 -9.64 -0.80 8.55
C SER A 133 -9.54 -2.33 8.46
N TRP A 134 -10.21 -2.97 7.50
CA TRP A 134 -10.15 -4.42 7.32
C TRP A 134 -9.73 -4.85 5.92
N ALA A 135 -10.48 -4.50 4.86
CA ALA A 135 -10.24 -5.06 3.53
C ALA A 135 -8.86 -4.72 2.96
N PHE A 136 -8.34 -3.52 3.23
CA PHE A 136 -7.02 -3.06 2.82
C PHE A 136 -6.04 -2.97 3.99
N ASN A 137 -6.30 -3.73 5.07
CA ASN A 137 -5.39 -3.91 6.19
C ASN A 137 -5.17 -5.41 6.46
N LYS A 138 -4.07 -5.98 5.96
CA LYS A 138 -3.76 -7.42 6.11
C LYS A 138 -3.63 -7.84 7.58
N ASN A 139 -3.18 -6.95 8.47
CA ASN A 139 -3.09 -7.25 9.90
C ASN A 139 -4.45 -7.58 10.51
N SER A 140 -5.52 -6.95 10.01
CA SER A 140 -6.89 -7.16 10.48
C SER A 140 -7.49 -8.49 10.03
N TRP A 141 -6.92 -9.17 9.03
CA TRP A 141 -7.43 -10.46 8.51
C TRP A 141 -7.20 -11.63 9.47
N LYS A 142 -6.50 -11.41 10.59
CA LYS A 142 -6.37 -12.38 11.68
C LYS A 142 -7.69 -12.63 12.40
N ALA A 143 -8.66 -11.73 12.23
CA ALA A 143 -10.00 -11.84 12.78
C ALA A 143 -11.04 -11.61 11.67
N GLU A 144 -12.20 -12.25 11.85
CA GLU A 144 -13.36 -11.98 11.01
C GLU A 144 -13.83 -10.54 11.21
N PRO A 145 -14.35 -9.88 10.15
CA PRO A 145 -14.94 -8.56 10.28
C PRO A 145 -16.21 -8.63 11.15
N THR A 146 -16.61 -7.49 11.71
CA THR A 146 -17.94 -7.41 12.35
C THR A 146 -19.03 -7.71 11.32
N LYS A 147 -20.20 -8.19 11.76
CA LYS A 147 -21.33 -8.49 10.88
C LYS A 147 -21.68 -7.32 9.94
N GLU A 148 -21.70 -6.12 10.49
CA GLU A 148 -21.96 -4.88 9.74
C GLU A 148 -20.91 -4.63 8.62
N TRP A 149 -19.63 -4.93 8.90
CA TRP A 149 -18.57 -4.81 7.90
C TRP A 149 -18.64 -5.93 6.87
N GLN A 150 -18.98 -7.14 7.30
CA GLN A 150 -19.17 -8.28 6.40
C GLN A 150 -20.27 -8.00 5.37
N GLU A 151 -21.44 -7.51 5.82
CA GLU A 151 -22.55 -7.13 4.93
C GLU A 151 -22.13 -6.06 3.90
N ALA A 152 -21.36 -5.06 4.33
CA ALA A 152 -20.85 -4.02 3.44
C ALA A 152 -19.86 -4.57 2.39
N LEU A 153 -18.96 -5.47 2.81
CA LEU A 153 -17.97 -6.07 1.92
C LEU A 153 -18.59 -7.10 0.97
N ASP A 154 -19.60 -7.85 1.41
CA ASP A 154 -20.37 -8.78 0.58
C ASP A 154 -21.22 -8.04 -0.46
N TRP A 155 -21.78 -6.88 -0.10
CA TRP A 155 -22.38 -5.97 -1.07
C TRP A 155 -21.35 -5.51 -2.09
N LEU A 156 -20.17 -5.05 -1.64
CA LEU A 156 -19.14 -4.55 -2.54
C LEU A 156 -18.64 -5.64 -3.48
N GLN A 157 -18.40 -6.86 -2.99
CA GLN A 157 -17.93 -7.99 -3.79
C GLN A 157 -18.90 -8.33 -4.92
N ARG A 158 -20.22 -8.20 -4.69
CA ARG A 158 -21.27 -8.46 -5.69
C ARG A 158 -21.40 -7.35 -6.73
N ASN A 159 -21.12 -6.11 -6.36
CA ASN A 159 -21.34 -4.94 -7.23
C ASN A 159 -20.03 -4.39 -7.83
N SER A 160 -18.85 -4.89 -7.44
CA SER A 160 -17.56 -4.39 -7.91
C SER A 160 -17.38 -4.68 -9.40
N LEU A 161 -16.93 -3.67 -10.14
CA LEU A 161 -16.67 -3.81 -11.58
C LEU A 161 -15.50 -4.76 -11.86
N PRO A 162 -15.59 -5.56 -12.93
CA PRO A 162 -14.44 -6.24 -13.53
C PRO A 162 -13.30 -5.27 -13.84
N VAL A 163 -12.05 -5.74 -13.70
CA VAL A 163 -10.86 -4.94 -14.04
C VAL A 163 -10.89 -4.48 -15.51
N SER A 164 -11.46 -5.28 -16.41
CA SER A 164 -11.59 -4.93 -17.83
C SER A 164 -12.43 -3.68 -18.08
N GLU A 165 -13.43 -3.39 -17.25
CA GLU A 165 -14.27 -2.18 -17.38
C GLU A 165 -13.48 -0.89 -17.12
N LEU A 166 -12.29 -0.97 -16.52
CA LEU A 166 -11.46 0.21 -16.26
C LEU A 166 -10.66 0.65 -17.50
N GLU A 167 -10.78 -0.05 -18.64
CA GLU A 167 -10.35 0.46 -19.95
C GLU A 167 -11.28 1.57 -20.46
N ASP A 168 -12.53 1.59 -20.00
CA ASP A 168 -13.49 2.64 -20.35
C ASP A 168 -13.09 4.00 -19.73
N PRO A 169 -12.87 5.04 -20.56
CA PRO A 169 -12.43 6.35 -20.07
C PRO A 169 -13.39 7.01 -19.09
N ASP A 170 -14.69 6.80 -19.22
CA ASP A 170 -15.71 7.44 -18.37
C ASP A 170 -15.76 6.78 -16.99
N THR A 171 -15.66 5.46 -16.94
CA THR A 171 -15.47 4.69 -15.71
C THR A 171 -14.21 5.13 -14.97
N LEU A 172 -13.09 5.26 -15.68
CA LEU A 172 -11.83 5.68 -15.09
C LEU A 172 -11.88 7.13 -14.59
N ARG A 173 -12.51 8.04 -15.35
CA ARG A 173 -12.72 9.44 -14.95
C ARG A 173 -13.56 9.55 -13.69
N ARG A 174 -14.69 8.83 -13.63
CA ARG A 174 -15.54 8.75 -12.43
C ARG A 174 -14.77 8.29 -11.20
N ALA A 175 -13.92 7.28 -11.37
CA ALA A 175 -13.09 6.78 -10.27
C ALA A 175 -12.04 7.80 -9.81
N LEU A 176 -11.40 8.52 -10.72
CA LEU A 176 -10.45 9.58 -10.37
C LEU A 176 -11.15 10.80 -9.73
N ASP A 177 -12.34 11.16 -10.17
CA ASP A 177 -13.12 12.25 -9.60
C ASP A 177 -13.54 11.96 -8.15
N ALA A 178 -13.76 10.69 -7.81
CA ALA A 178 -13.97 10.27 -6.42
C ALA A 178 -12.75 10.56 -5.53
N LEU A 179 -11.53 10.52 -6.07
CA LEU A 179 -10.32 10.91 -5.33
C LEU A 179 -10.25 12.41 -5.06
N CYS A 180 -10.92 13.24 -5.89
CA CYS A 180 -10.99 14.69 -5.74
C CYS A 180 -11.98 15.17 -4.67
N ARG A 181 -12.74 14.27 -4.05
CA ARG A 181 -13.73 14.63 -3.02
C ARG A 181 -13.37 14.08 -1.64
N LYS A 182 -13.75 14.82 -0.62
CA LYS A 182 -13.77 14.36 0.78
C LYS A 182 -15.08 13.61 1.05
N LEU A 183 -15.19 13.05 2.26
CA LEU A 183 -16.40 12.32 2.69
C LEU A 183 -17.62 13.22 2.87
N ASP A 184 -17.40 14.50 3.13
CA ASP A 184 -18.44 15.53 3.19
C ASP A 184 -18.82 16.06 1.79
N GLY A 185 -18.24 15.52 0.71
CA GLY A 185 -18.47 15.93 -0.67
C GLY A 185 -17.67 17.16 -1.13
N THR A 186 -16.95 17.84 -0.22
CA THR A 186 -16.12 19.01 -0.56
C THR A 186 -14.84 18.61 -1.30
N ALA A 187 -14.20 19.57 -1.96
CA ALA A 187 -12.95 19.33 -2.69
C ALA A 187 -11.82 18.86 -1.76
N ALA A 188 -11.14 17.79 -2.15
CA ALA A 188 -9.93 17.31 -1.49
C ALA A 188 -8.73 18.17 -1.87
N ALA A 189 -7.77 18.33 -0.94
CA ALA A 189 -6.53 19.04 -1.22
C ALA A 189 -5.77 18.37 -2.38
N ALA A 190 -5.23 19.17 -3.31
CA ALA A 190 -4.56 18.68 -4.51
C ALA A 190 -3.43 17.67 -4.23
N LYS A 191 -2.64 17.90 -3.16
CA LYS A 191 -1.59 16.99 -2.71
C LYS A 191 -2.13 15.62 -2.28
N THR A 192 -3.31 15.60 -1.65
CA THR A 192 -4.01 14.37 -1.27
C THR A 192 -4.49 13.62 -2.52
N VAL A 193 -5.06 14.33 -3.50
CA VAL A 193 -5.50 13.74 -4.77
C VAL A 193 -4.32 13.10 -5.50
N LYS A 194 -3.21 13.84 -5.69
CA LYS A 194 -2.01 13.32 -6.35
C LYS A 194 -1.46 12.08 -5.64
N ARG A 195 -1.43 12.09 -4.30
CA ARG A 195 -0.98 10.93 -3.49
C ARG A 195 -1.87 9.71 -3.70
N LYS A 196 -3.20 9.88 -3.66
CA LYS A 196 -4.15 8.77 -3.87
C LYS A 196 -4.09 8.24 -5.30
N LYS A 197 -4.00 9.13 -6.30
CA LYS A 197 -3.82 8.74 -7.71
C LYS A 197 -2.54 7.94 -7.90
N ALA A 198 -1.43 8.35 -7.29
CA ALA A 198 -0.17 7.61 -7.37
C ALA A 198 -0.31 6.20 -6.79
N ALA A 199 -0.96 6.03 -5.64
CA ALA A 199 -1.23 4.71 -5.05
C ALA A 199 -2.08 3.81 -5.97
N VAL A 200 -3.12 4.36 -6.59
CA VAL A 200 -3.97 3.66 -7.55
C VAL A 200 -3.19 3.28 -8.81
N ASN A 201 -2.33 4.18 -9.31
CA ASN A 201 -1.49 3.94 -10.48
C ASN A 201 -0.54 2.74 -10.29
N GLU A 202 -0.08 2.47 -9.07
CA GLU A 202 0.73 1.27 -8.79
C GLU A 202 -0.05 -0.03 -9.05
N VAL A 203 -1.35 -0.06 -8.73
CA VAL A 203 -2.22 -1.22 -8.99
C VAL A 203 -2.39 -1.42 -10.49
N PHE A 204 -2.56 -0.35 -11.27
CA PHE A 204 -2.60 -0.43 -12.73
C PHE A 204 -1.28 -0.94 -13.34
N GLY A 205 -0.13 -0.57 -12.76
CA GLY A 205 1.16 -1.15 -13.14
C GLY A 205 1.17 -2.66 -12.96
N VAL A 206 0.73 -3.16 -11.79
CA VAL A 206 0.61 -4.59 -11.53
C VAL A 206 -0.44 -5.25 -12.43
N ALA A 207 -1.52 -4.56 -12.76
CA ALA A 207 -2.54 -5.06 -13.67
C ALA A 207 -1.97 -5.28 -15.09
N VAL A 208 -1.13 -4.37 -15.58
CA VAL A 208 -0.40 -4.51 -16.85
C VAL A 208 0.59 -5.68 -16.78
N GLU A 209 1.38 -5.79 -15.71
CA GLU A 209 2.34 -6.91 -15.53
C GLU A 209 1.65 -8.28 -15.52
N ARG A 210 0.44 -8.35 -14.96
CA ARG A 210 -0.40 -9.56 -14.94
C ARG A 210 -1.19 -9.76 -16.25
N GLY A 211 -1.11 -8.80 -17.17
CA GLY A 211 -1.74 -8.81 -18.49
C GLY A 211 -3.26 -8.67 -18.44
N TYR A 212 -3.78 -7.90 -17.49
CA TYR A 212 -5.18 -7.42 -17.52
C TYR A 212 -5.36 -6.31 -18.55
N PHE A 213 -4.34 -5.45 -18.71
CA PHE A 213 -4.30 -4.40 -19.71
C PHE A 213 -3.05 -4.54 -20.58
N THR A 214 -3.15 -4.09 -21.84
CA THR A 214 -1.98 -4.01 -22.73
C THR A 214 -1.07 -2.85 -22.34
N HIS A 215 -1.66 -1.73 -21.93
CA HIS A 215 -0.98 -0.54 -21.46
C HIS A 215 -1.72 0.02 -20.24
N ASN A 216 -1.06 0.88 -19.46
CA ASN A 216 -1.71 1.49 -18.31
C ASN A 216 -2.84 2.44 -18.79
N PRO A 217 -4.11 2.20 -18.41
CA PRO A 217 -5.25 2.96 -18.92
C PRO A 217 -5.22 4.44 -18.49
N LEU A 218 -4.46 4.79 -17.45
CA LEU A 218 -4.28 6.19 -17.03
C LEU A 218 -3.45 7.02 -18.02
N ASN A 219 -2.64 6.39 -18.89
CA ASN A 219 -1.76 7.11 -19.82
C ASN A 219 -2.55 7.74 -20.99
N GLY A 220 -3.66 7.13 -21.41
CA GLY A 220 -4.51 7.63 -22.49
C GLY A 220 -5.56 8.63 -22.03
N LEU A 221 -5.76 8.78 -20.72
CA LEU A 221 -6.86 9.57 -20.16
C LEU A 221 -6.50 11.06 -20.05
N ARG A 222 -7.24 11.90 -20.77
CA ARG A 222 -7.26 13.35 -20.51
C ARG A 222 -8.09 13.64 -19.26
N TRP A 223 -7.41 13.81 -18.13
CA TRP A 223 -7.98 14.16 -16.84
C TRP A 223 -7.09 15.16 -16.11
N THR A 224 -7.68 16.26 -15.63
CA THR A 224 -6.96 17.36 -14.98
C THR A 224 -7.01 17.18 -13.47
N ALA A 225 -5.84 16.95 -12.86
CA ALA A 225 -5.73 16.92 -11.41
C ALA A 225 -5.89 18.34 -10.84
N PRO A 226 -6.40 18.52 -9.61
CA PRO A 226 -6.43 19.83 -8.96
C PRO A 226 -5.03 20.45 -8.87
N GLU A 227 -4.94 21.76 -9.06
CA GLU A 227 -3.68 22.49 -8.98
C GLU A 227 -3.13 22.50 -7.56
N VAL A 228 -1.81 22.35 -7.45
CA VAL A 228 -1.10 22.45 -6.17
C VAL A 228 -0.49 23.83 -6.11
N ALA A 229 -1.06 24.72 -5.30
CA ALA A 229 -0.33 25.88 -4.82
C ALA A 229 0.66 25.39 -3.74
N ASP A 230 1.89 25.09 -4.14
CA ASP A 230 3.01 24.83 -3.22
C ASP A 230 3.78 26.15 -3.05
N GLU A 231 3.09 27.19 -2.56
CA GLU A 231 3.74 28.43 -2.16
C GLU A 231 3.95 28.37 -0.64
N VAL A 232 5.21 28.28 -0.23
CA VAL A 232 5.58 28.51 1.17
C VAL A 232 5.76 30.00 1.30
N ASP A 233 4.84 30.65 1.99
CA ASP A 233 4.97 32.04 2.38
C ASP A 233 6.28 32.23 3.18
N PRO A 234 7.29 32.95 2.65
CA PRO A 234 8.54 33.16 3.35
C PRO A 234 8.36 33.89 4.68
N ASP A 235 7.32 34.71 4.83
CA ASP A 235 7.01 35.44 6.05
C ASP A 235 6.47 34.52 7.16
N CYS A 236 6.04 33.30 6.80
CA CYS A 236 5.70 32.25 7.76
C CYS A 236 6.94 31.56 8.38
N VAL A 237 8.17 31.89 7.93
CA VAL A 237 9.42 31.32 8.47
C VAL A 237 10.03 32.29 9.49
N PRO A 238 10.18 31.90 10.77
CA PRO A 238 10.75 32.78 11.78
C PRO A 238 12.23 33.07 11.50
N ASN A 239 12.62 34.34 11.62
CA ASN A 239 14.01 34.77 11.56
C ASN A 239 14.80 34.31 12.81
N PRO A 240 16.14 34.38 12.79
CA PRO A 240 16.95 33.87 13.91
C PRO A 240 16.61 34.46 15.28
N ALA A 241 16.27 35.75 15.34
CA ALA A 241 15.88 36.40 16.59
C ALA A 241 14.51 35.92 17.08
N GLN A 242 13.55 35.69 16.17
CA GLN A 242 12.26 35.08 16.49
C GLN A 242 12.44 33.64 16.99
N VAL A 243 13.28 32.83 16.34
CA VAL A 243 13.54 31.46 16.76
C VAL A 243 14.17 31.41 18.15
N ALA A 244 15.14 32.28 18.45
CA ALA A 244 15.74 32.34 19.78
C ALA A 244 14.69 32.63 20.87
N ARG A 245 13.78 33.59 20.63
CA ARG A 245 12.66 33.89 21.54
C ARG A 245 11.68 32.74 21.68
N LEU A 246 11.34 32.07 20.57
CA LEU A 246 10.43 30.91 20.58
C LEU A 246 11.02 29.73 21.36
N LEU A 247 12.31 29.45 21.17
CA LEU A 247 12.99 28.40 21.92
C LEU A 247 12.99 28.72 23.41
N GLU A 248 13.37 29.93 23.81
CA GLU A 248 13.37 30.29 25.24
C GLU A 248 11.96 30.23 25.83
N ALA A 249 10.94 30.72 25.13
CA ALA A 249 9.55 30.60 25.57
C ALA A 249 9.11 29.14 25.76
N VAL A 250 9.53 28.23 24.88
CA VAL A 250 9.27 26.79 25.00
C VAL A 250 10.02 26.18 26.20
N ARG A 251 11.24 26.62 26.47
CA ARG A 251 12.06 26.15 27.59
C ARG A 251 11.39 26.44 28.94
N GLU A 252 10.77 27.61 29.07
CA GLU A 252 10.09 28.06 30.30
C GLU A 252 8.74 27.36 30.54
N LEU A 253 8.24 26.55 29.61
CA LEU A 253 7.01 25.79 29.82
C LEU A 253 7.19 24.72 30.91
N PRO A 254 6.22 24.55 31.83
CA PRO A 254 6.28 23.52 32.85
C PRO A 254 6.27 22.11 32.23
N GLY A 255 6.88 21.16 32.94
CA GLY A 255 6.90 19.75 32.54
C GLY A 255 7.87 19.48 31.39
N ARG A 256 7.37 19.45 30.15
CA ARG A 256 8.17 19.05 28.97
C ARG A 256 8.95 20.20 28.30
N GLY A 257 8.97 21.40 28.88
CA GLY A 257 9.62 22.58 28.27
C GLY A 257 11.07 22.35 27.88
N ALA A 258 11.91 21.87 28.81
CA ALA A 258 13.32 21.55 28.53
C ALA A 258 13.49 20.49 27.41
N HIS A 259 12.60 19.49 27.35
CA HIS A 259 12.60 18.49 26.30
C HIS A 259 12.23 19.10 24.93
N LEU A 260 11.18 19.93 24.89
CA LEU A 260 10.74 20.59 23.65
C LEU A 260 11.76 21.61 23.16
N TYR A 261 12.41 22.35 24.06
CA TYR A 261 13.52 23.26 23.73
C TYR A 261 14.62 22.53 22.98
N ALA A 262 15.11 21.42 23.54
CA ALA A 262 16.15 20.64 22.88
C ALA A 262 15.65 19.98 21.58
N PHE A 263 14.37 19.56 21.53
CA PHE A 263 13.76 18.97 20.34
C PHE A 263 13.72 19.95 19.16
N PHE A 264 13.15 21.15 19.37
CA PHE A 264 13.07 22.19 18.35
C PHE A 264 14.45 22.80 18.07
N GLY A 265 15.33 22.87 19.07
CA GLY A 265 16.72 23.26 18.86
C GLY A 265 17.47 22.31 17.93
N CYS A 266 17.26 20.99 18.05
CA CYS A 266 17.79 20.02 17.06
C CYS A 266 17.24 20.28 15.65
N MET A 267 15.94 20.60 15.53
CA MET A 267 15.37 20.89 14.21
C MET A 267 15.97 22.17 13.60
N TYR A 268 16.18 23.21 14.40
CA TYR A 268 16.69 24.49 13.91
C TYR A 268 18.20 24.47 13.68
N TYR A 269 19.00 24.18 14.71
CA TYR A 269 20.46 24.26 14.65
C TYR A 269 21.10 23.09 13.89
N ALA A 270 20.47 21.92 13.88
CA ALA A 270 20.99 20.74 13.20
C ALA A 270 20.23 20.41 11.89
N ALA A 271 19.22 21.20 11.54
CA ALA A 271 18.32 20.95 10.42
C ALA A 271 17.80 19.50 10.40
N MET A 272 17.57 18.93 11.60
CA MET A 272 17.09 17.56 11.78
C MET A 272 15.59 17.48 11.49
N ARG A 273 15.16 16.37 10.90
CA ARG A 273 13.72 16.09 10.78
C ARG A 273 13.16 15.66 12.14
N PRO A 274 11.89 15.93 12.45
CA PRO A 274 11.25 15.48 13.68
C PRO A 274 11.50 14.01 14.00
N ALA A 275 11.34 13.12 13.01
CA ALA A 275 11.56 11.69 13.17
C ALA A 275 13.00 11.33 13.60
N GLU A 276 14.00 12.09 13.13
CA GLU A 276 15.41 11.89 13.45
C GLU A 276 15.70 12.34 14.89
N VAL A 277 15.06 13.43 15.34
CA VAL A 277 15.18 13.94 16.72
C VAL A 277 14.60 12.94 17.72
N ILE A 278 13.44 12.35 17.43
CA ILE A 278 12.81 11.34 18.29
C ILE A 278 13.71 10.09 18.44
N HIS A 279 14.52 9.77 17.41
CA HIS A 279 15.40 8.61 17.42
C HIS A 279 16.79 8.88 18.04
N LEU A 280 17.10 10.12 18.42
CA LEU A 280 18.44 10.51 18.85
C LEU A 280 18.82 9.90 20.22
N ARG A 281 20.00 9.28 20.29
CA ARG A 281 20.59 8.65 21.50
C ARG A 281 21.90 9.29 21.94
N LYS A 282 22.28 9.08 23.20
CA LYS A 282 23.43 9.77 23.81
C LYS A 282 24.73 9.41 23.15
N ALA A 283 24.87 8.12 22.82
CA ALA A 283 25.99 7.59 22.07
C ALA A 283 26.14 8.19 20.65
N GLN A 284 25.14 8.89 20.13
CA GLN A 284 25.18 9.55 18.82
C GLN A 284 25.62 11.02 18.92
N CYS A 285 25.78 11.56 20.12
CA CYS A 285 26.10 12.97 20.35
C CYS A 285 27.56 13.11 20.78
N ARG A 286 28.38 13.79 19.97
CA ARG A 286 29.72 14.23 20.36
C ARG A 286 29.72 15.74 20.47
N LEU A 287 29.53 16.25 21.68
CA LEU A 287 29.31 17.66 21.96
C LEU A 287 30.49 18.17 22.79
N PRO A 288 31.43 18.94 22.23
CA PRO A 288 32.48 19.57 23.01
C PRO A 288 31.90 20.68 23.90
N SER A 289 32.67 21.12 24.91
CA SER A 289 32.28 22.23 25.79
C SER A 289 32.15 23.56 25.05
N THR A 290 32.90 23.74 23.96
CA THR A 290 32.86 24.90 23.06
C THR A 290 33.11 24.45 21.61
N GLY A 291 32.61 25.19 20.63
CA GLY A 291 32.84 24.91 19.21
C GLY A 291 31.83 23.95 18.57
N TRP A 292 32.24 23.25 17.52
CA TRP A 292 31.36 22.41 16.70
C TRP A 292 31.16 21.01 17.28
N GLY A 293 29.92 20.52 17.25
CA GLY A 293 29.55 19.18 17.66
C GLY A 293 29.29 18.26 16.47
N LEU A 294 29.12 16.97 16.75
CA LEU A 294 28.76 15.98 15.75
C LEU A 294 27.56 15.16 16.25
N LEU A 295 26.51 15.09 15.41
CA LEU A 295 25.36 14.22 15.62
C LEU A 295 25.38 13.08 14.61
N ASN A 296 25.70 11.87 15.05
CA ASN A 296 25.73 10.69 14.20
C ASN A 296 24.34 10.04 14.11
N LEU A 297 23.50 10.54 13.19
CA LEU A 297 22.13 10.04 13.00
C LEU A 297 22.12 8.63 12.40
N LYS A 298 21.37 7.72 13.03
CA LYS A 298 21.29 6.29 12.65
C LYS A 298 19.91 5.86 12.13
N GLY A 299 18.90 6.71 12.23
CA GLY A 299 17.53 6.39 11.82
C GLY A 299 16.54 7.47 12.22
N GLY A 300 15.26 7.20 11.99
CA GLY A 300 14.15 8.02 12.47
C GLY A 300 13.02 7.15 13.00
N ILE A 301 12.18 7.71 13.88
CA ILE A 301 10.97 7.06 14.38
C ILE A 301 9.76 7.77 13.77
N VAL A 302 8.84 7.00 13.21
CA VAL A 302 7.56 7.50 12.69
C VAL A 302 6.39 6.81 13.37
N THR A 303 5.30 7.55 13.60
CA THR A 303 4.08 6.99 14.17
C THR A 303 3.18 6.49 13.04
N ALA A 304 3.13 5.16 12.87
CA ALA A 304 2.20 4.52 11.94
C ALA A 304 0.91 4.08 12.65
N GLY A 305 0.98 3.79 13.95
CA GLY A 305 -0.13 3.22 14.74
C GLY A 305 -0.13 1.69 14.72
N LYS A 306 -0.60 1.09 15.83
CA LYS A 306 -0.50 -0.35 16.10
C LYS A 306 -1.12 -1.25 15.03
N GLU A 307 -2.19 -0.76 14.40
CA GLU A 307 -2.91 -1.50 13.36
C GLU A 307 -2.10 -1.67 12.07
N TRP A 308 -1.05 -0.86 11.88
CA TRP A 308 -0.32 -0.74 10.61
C TRP A 308 1.13 -1.21 10.68
N THR A 309 1.66 -1.46 11.88
CA THR A 309 3.00 -2.01 12.12
C THR A 309 2.95 -3.53 12.20
N ASP A 310 4.09 -4.19 11.96
CA ASP A 310 4.18 -5.65 12.00
C ASP A 310 4.15 -6.22 13.42
N ASP A 311 4.71 -5.48 14.37
CA ASP A 311 4.88 -5.86 15.77
C ASP A 311 3.76 -5.29 16.68
N GLY A 312 2.79 -4.58 16.13
CA GLY A 312 1.72 -3.93 16.89
C GLY A 312 2.21 -2.73 17.72
N SER A 313 3.43 -2.24 17.49
CA SER A 313 3.93 -1.03 18.11
C SER A 313 3.30 0.22 17.49
N VAL A 314 3.20 1.32 18.26
CA VAL A 314 2.72 2.61 17.72
C VAL A 314 3.74 3.23 16.76
N HIS A 315 5.01 2.87 16.92
CA HIS A 315 6.17 3.55 16.36
C HIS A 315 7.00 2.59 15.51
N GLU A 316 7.32 2.99 14.28
CA GLU A 316 8.18 2.23 13.38
C GLU A 316 9.55 2.92 13.27
N VAL A 317 10.62 2.15 13.39
CA VAL A 317 11.99 2.64 13.17
C VAL A 317 12.31 2.53 11.68
N HIS A 318 12.73 3.63 11.08
CA HIS A 318 13.01 3.71 9.66
C HIS A 318 14.42 4.22 9.38
N SER A 319 14.99 3.82 8.25
CA SER A 319 16.24 4.39 7.74
C SER A 319 16.05 5.88 7.39
N LEU A 320 17.15 6.63 7.43
CA LEU A 320 17.17 8.05 7.07
C LEU A 320 16.64 8.25 5.64
N LYS A 321 15.76 9.23 5.45
CA LYS A 321 15.09 9.49 4.16
C LYS A 321 16.13 9.83 3.08
N ARG A 322 16.00 9.19 1.91
CA ARG A 322 16.92 9.27 0.74
C ARG A 322 18.34 8.74 0.99
N ARG A 323 18.51 7.85 1.97
CA ARG A 323 19.80 7.19 2.24
C ARG A 323 19.62 5.68 2.28
N ALA A 324 20.59 4.93 1.75
CA ALA A 324 20.67 3.49 1.99
C ALA A 324 20.82 3.24 3.50
N ALA A 325 20.36 2.07 3.98
CA ALA A 325 20.24 1.73 5.40
C ALA A 325 21.53 1.91 6.24
N LYS A 326 22.70 2.12 5.61
CA LYS A 326 24.01 2.27 6.25
C LYS A 326 24.63 3.68 6.20
N ALA A 327 24.04 4.67 5.54
CA ALA A 327 24.67 6.00 5.46
C ALA A 327 24.44 6.80 6.75
N GLN A 328 25.54 7.13 7.44
CA GLN A 328 25.59 7.69 8.79
C GLN A 328 26.19 9.11 8.80
N GLY A 329 25.69 9.98 9.68
CA GLY A 329 26.35 11.23 10.06
C GLY A 329 25.80 12.54 9.47
N ARG A 330 25.80 13.59 10.31
CA ARG A 330 25.73 15.02 9.95
C ARG A 330 26.51 15.84 10.99
N GLU A 331 27.42 16.71 10.55
CA GLU A 331 28.08 17.70 11.41
C GLU A 331 27.12 18.84 11.76
N VAL A 332 27.17 19.31 13.01
CA VAL A 332 26.17 20.25 13.54
C VAL A 332 26.87 21.25 14.45
N MET A 333 26.58 22.54 14.26
CA MET A 333 27.09 23.57 15.16
C MET A 333 26.43 23.44 16.53
N THR A 334 27.23 23.24 17.58
CA THR A 334 26.78 23.41 18.96
C THR A 334 27.13 24.81 19.41
N LEU A 335 26.23 25.77 19.20
CA LEU A 335 26.32 27.00 20.00
C LEU A 335 26.03 26.61 21.46
N GLY A 336 26.79 27.17 22.40
CA GLY A 336 26.67 26.90 23.84
C GLY A 336 25.23 27.05 24.38
N ALA A 337 25.02 26.64 25.64
CA ALA A 337 23.72 26.47 26.32
C ALA A 337 22.76 25.42 25.70
N TRP A 338 22.69 25.26 24.38
CA TRP A 338 21.86 24.23 23.73
C TRP A 338 22.39 22.80 23.91
N ALA A 339 23.72 22.61 23.83
CA ALA A 339 24.36 21.30 24.01
C ALA A 339 24.05 20.66 25.39
N SER A 340 23.90 21.47 26.43
CA SER A 340 23.54 21.03 27.78
C SER A 340 22.13 20.43 27.85
N ALA A 341 21.20 20.98 27.06
CA ALA A 341 19.80 20.57 27.02
C ALA A 341 19.55 19.32 26.17
N LEU A 342 20.48 18.92 25.29
CA LEU A 342 20.37 17.67 24.52
C LEU A 342 20.18 16.44 25.42
N SER A 343 20.73 16.46 26.63
CA SER A 343 20.55 15.39 27.61
C SER A 343 19.08 15.09 27.94
N CYS A 344 18.16 16.07 27.79
CA CYS A 344 16.73 15.92 28.05
C CYS A 344 15.94 15.28 26.90
N VAL A 345 16.48 15.24 25.68
CA VAL A 345 15.82 14.64 24.49
C VAL A 345 16.33 13.25 24.19
N VAL A 346 17.54 13.01 24.62
CA VAL A 346 18.34 11.90 24.18
C VAL A 346 18.09 10.70 25.09
N ARG A 347 17.56 9.62 24.51
CA ARG A 347 17.37 8.36 25.25
C ARG A 347 18.73 7.73 25.58
N SER A 348 18.81 7.06 26.73
CA SER A 348 19.96 6.27 27.16
C SER A 348 20.33 5.18 26.15
#